data_AF-Q8TA47-F1
#
_entry.id   AF-Q8TA47-F1
#
_cell.length_a   1.000
_cell.length_b   1.000
_cell.length_c   1.000
_cell.angle_alpha   90.00
_cell.angle_beta   90.00
_cell.angle_gamma   90.00
#
_symmetry.space_group_name_H-M   'P 1'
#
loop_
_entity.id
_entity.type
_entity.pdbx_description
1 polymer ?
#
loop_
_entity_poly.entity_id
_entity_poly.type
_entity_poly.pdbx_seq_one_letter_code
_entity_poly.pdbx_strand_id
1 'polypeptide(L)'
;MMRNIAVLLAITAAGFQINAMPIDLADCPFPNGTDKQIHSYMCSDGEQFSITDIQTLDSKGNPLYPIDPSHPFILNLTTYNHGPQIDDNHVNVKINQYKSGWQGGCSWTALPTFGLLNGIDGCEFAHNCPLTSGPLFLILPLDLSQFSAIIDLIAANKPYELEIRMFNYNAGDTKHEEIACVMAQVELS
;
A
#
# COMPACT_ATOMS: atom_id res chain seq x y z
N MET A 1 84.84 9.81 -10.57
CA MET A 1 83.81 10.58 -9.85
C MET A 1 82.44 10.08 -10.30
N MET A 2 81.54 9.87 -9.34
CA MET A 2 80.47 8.86 -9.35
C MET A 2 79.29 9.10 -10.31
N ARG A 3 78.73 7.97 -10.76
CA ARG A 3 77.50 7.75 -11.54
C ARG A 3 76.27 8.35 -10.85
N ASN A 4 75.37 8.99 -11.61
CA ASN A 4 73.97 9.13 -11.25
C ASN A 4 73.11 8.54 -12.38
N ILE A 5 72.48 7.40 -12.07
CA ILE A 5 71.52 6.69 -12.92
C ILE A 5 70.14 7.24 -12.58
N ALA A 6 69.48 7.87 -13.56
CA ALA A 6 68.06 8.22 -13.46
C ALA A 6 67.22 6.98 -13.80
N VAL A 7 66.46 6.49 -12.81
CA VAL A 7 65.47 5.43 -13.00
C VAL A 7 64.17 6.09 -13.43
N LEU A 8 63.74 5.86 -14.68
CA LEU A 8 62.39 6.15 -15.13
C LEU A 8 61.44 5.05 -14.63
N LEU A 9 60.50 5.42 -13.77
CA LEU A 9 59.31 4.64 -13.45
C LEU A 9 58.24 4.93 -14.52
N ALA A 10 58.05 3.98 -15.44
CA ALA A 10 56.90 3.97 -16.33
C ALA A 10 55.71 3.32 -15.61
N ILE A 11 54.75 4.15 -15.17
CA ILE A 11 53.47 3.67 -14.64
C ILE A 11 52.57 3.39 -15.85
N THR A 12 52.43 2.11 -16.21
CA THR A 12 51.41 1.68 -17.18
C THR A 12 50.05 1.70 -16.49
N ALA A 13 49.29 2.77 -16.70
CA ALA A 13 47.87 2.83 -16.38
C ALA A 13 47.11 1.87 -17.31
N ALA A 14 46.95 0.61 -16.87
CA ALA A 14 45.98 -0.30 -17.45
C ALA A 14 44.58 0.23 -17.07
N GLY A 15 43.96 0.98 -17.97
CA GLY A 15 42.59 1.42 -17.83
C GLY A 15 41.66 0.22 -17.77
N PHE A 16 41.18 -0.12 -16.57
CA PHE A 16 40.04 -1.01 -16.42
C PHE A 16 38.81 -0.25 -16.90
N GLN A 17 38.34 -0.57 -18.11
CA GLN A 17 37.00 -0.21 -18.52
C GLN A 17 36.03 -1.08 -17.73
N ILE A 18 35.55 -0.55 -16.60
CA ILE A 18 34.32 -1.02 -15.98
C ILE A 18 33.18 -0.69 -16.93
N ASN A 19 32.86 -1.64 -17.82
CA ASN A 19 31.57 -1.64 -18.49
C ASN A 19 30.52 -1.88 -17.40
N ALA A 20 30.03 -0.80 -16.79
CA ALA A 20 28.80 -0.86 -16.02
C ALA A 20 27.71 -1.23 -17.02
N MET A 21 27.33 -2.52 -17.05
CA MET A 21 26.10 -2.91 -17.72
C MET A 21 24.98 -2.08 -17.08
N PRO A 22 24.09 -1.45 -17.87
CA PRO A 22 22.92 -0.82 -17.29
C PRO A 22 22.20 -1.89 -16.48
N ILE A 23 22.01 -1.64 -15.19
CA ILE A 23 21.10 -2.43 -14.37
C ILE A 23 19.72 -2.10 -14.97
N ASP A 24 19.26 -2.94 -15.89
CA ASP A 24 17.86 -2.97 -16.26
C ASP A 24 17.14 -3.54 -15.04
N LEU A 25 16.72 -2.64 -14.14
CA LEU A 25 15.71 -2.95 -13.15
C LEU A 25 14.43 -3.19 -13.95
N ALA A 26 14.33 -4.38 -14.54
CA ALA A 26 13.15 -4.80 -15.28
C ALA A 26 11.95 -4.53 -14.38
N ASP A 27 10.99 -3.78 -14.91
CA ASP A 27 9.78 -3.44 -14.16
C ASP A 27 9.12 -4.75 -13.71
N CYS A 28 8.82 -4.83 -12.42
CA CYS A 28 8.20 -6.01 -11.87
C CYS A 28 6.82 -6.22 -12.50
N PRO A 29 6.48 -7.45 -12.91
CA PRO A 29 5.13 -7.73 -13.37
C PRO A 29 4.15 -7.46 -12.22
N PHE A 30 2.94 -7.04 -12.56
CA PHE A 30 1.87 -6.88 -11.58
C PHE A 30 1.56 -8.26 -10.95
N PRO A 31 1.73 -8.41 -9.62
CA PRO A 31 1.39 -9.65 -8.95
C PRO A 31 -0.12 -9.87 -8.99
N ASN A 32 -0.58 -11.12 -8.99
CA ASN A 32 -1.99 -11.53 -8.82
C ASN A 32 -3.03 -10.88 -9.78
N GLY A 33 -2.60 -10.31 -10.90
CA GLY A 33 -3.51 -9.61 -11.82
C GLY A 33 -3.95 -8.23 -11.35
N THR A 34 -3.18 -7.62 -10.45
CA THR A 34 -3.42 -6.27 -9.91
C THR A 34 -3.43 -5.17 -10.99
N ASP A 35 -2.98 -5.44 -12.21
CA ASP A 35 -3.15 -4.54 -13.38
C ASP A 35 -4.59 -4.49 -13.91
N LYS A 36 -5.49 -5.35 -13.42
CA LYS A 36 -6.85 -5.50 -13.98
C LYS A 36 -7.96 -5.25 -12.98
N GLN A 37 -7.71 -5.55 -11.71
CA GLN A 37 -8.69 -5.43 -10.64
C GLN A 37 -7.99 -5.46 -9.27
N ILE A 38 -8.73 -5.02 -8.26
CA ILE A 38 -8.33 -5.15 -6.85
C ILE A 38 -8.24 -6.63 -6.48
N HIS A 39 -7.20 -6.99 -5.74
CA HIS A 39 -7.08 -8.31 -5.10
C HIS A 39 -6.96 -8.14 -3.59
N SER A 40 -7.86 -8.73 -2.81
CA SER A 40 -7.89 -8.57 -1.36
C SER A 40 -8.00 -9.90 -0.62
N TYR A 41 -7.42 -9.95 0.57
CA TYR A 41 -7.48 -11.10 1.48
C TYR A 41 -7.32 -10.66 2.94
N MET A 42 -7.80 -11.48 3.88
CA MET A 42 -7.59 -11.24 5.30
C MET A 42 -6.13 -11.53 5.69
N CYS A 43 -5.54 -10.74 6.58
CA CYS A 43 -4.17 -10.97 7.05
C CYS A 43 -4.04 -12.24 7.89
N SER A 44 -5.13 -12.62 8.57
CA SER A 44 -5.18 -13.80 9.45
C SER A 44 -6.57 -14.44 9.43
N ASP A 45 -6.65 -15.68 9.91
CA ASP A 45 -7.92 -16.37 10.10
C ASP A 45 -8.57 -15.93 11.42
N GLY A 46 -9.90 -15.84 11.44
CA GLY A 46 -10.66 -15.57 12.67
C GLY A 46 -10.84 -14.09 13.02
N GLU A 47 -10.52 -13.20 12.08
CA GLU A 47 -10.86 -11.77 12.15
C GLU A 47 -12.38 -11.58 12.36
N GLN A 48 -12.79 -10.51 13.05
CA GLN A 48 -14.21 -10.24 13.30
C GLN A 48 -14.97 -9.95 11.99
N PHE A 49 -14.29 -9.45 10.97
CA PHE A 49 -14.88 -9.14 9.68
C PHE A 49 -14.39 -10.10 8.59
N SER A 50 -15.27 -10.39 7.63
CA SER A 50 -14.89 -11.09 6.39
C SER A 50 -15.38 -10.33 5.18
N ILE A 51 -14.48 -10.07 4.23
CA ILE A 51 -14.81 -9.39 2.97
C ILE A 51 -15.10 -10.42 1.89
N THR A 52 -16.17 -10.19 1.13
CA THR A 52 -16.59 -11.06 0.02
C THR A 52 -16.49 -10.40 -1.34
N ASP A 53 -16.68 -9.08 -1.42
CA ASP A 53 -16.58 -8.33 -2.67
C ASP A 53 -16.09 -6.90 -2.42
N ILE A 54 -15.25 -6.39 -3.31
CA ILE A 54 -14.74 -5.02 -3.31
C ILE A 54 -14.85 -4.46 -4.73
N GLN A 55 -15.52 -3.32 -4.87
CA GLN A 55 -15.57 -2.56 -6.12
C GLN A 55 -15.28 -1.10 -5.86
N THR A 56 -14.54 -0.47 -6.77
CA THR A 56 -14.32 0.98 -6.76
C THR A 56 -15.14 1.63 -7.86
N LEU A 57 -15.81 2.73 -7.53
CA LEU A 57 -16.69 3.46 -8.43
C LEU A 57 -16.29 4.94 -8.49
N ASP A 58 -16.55 5.57 -9.63
CA ASP A 58 -16.52 7.03 -9.75
C ASP A 58 -17.75 7.67 -9.09
N SER A 59 -17.80 9.01 -9.09
CA SER A 59 -18.93 9.78 -8.55
C SER A 59 -20.25 9.59 -9.32
N LYS A 60 -20.23 8.92 -10.48
CA LYS A 60 -21.39 8.59 -11.31
C LYS A 60 -21.82 7.13 -11.13
N GLY A 61 -21.13 6.35 -10.29
CA GLY A 61 -21.40 4.93 -10.05
C GLY A 61 -20.85 3.99 -11.12
N ASN A 62 -19.95 4.45 -12.00
CA ASN A 62 -19.30 3.57 -12.98
C ASN A 62 -18.10 2.87 -12.32
N PRO A 63 -17.78 1.62 -12.69
CA PRO A 63 -16.54 0.97 -12.28
C PRO A 63 -15.31 1.84 -12.57
N LEU A 64 -14.46 2.00 -11.56
CA LEU A 64 -13.26 2.82 -11.59
C LEU A 64 -12.04 1.93 -11.29
N TYR A 65 -11.22 1.68 -12.31
CA TYR A 65 -9.93 1.00 -12.16
C TYR A 65 -9.02 1.33 -13.34
N PRO A 66 -7.70 1.55 -13.15
CA PRO A 66 -6.99 1.75 -11.87
C PRO A 66 -7.50 2.95 -11.07
N ILE A 67 -7.06 3.09 -9.82
CA ILE A 67 -7.52 4.14 -8.91
C ILE A 67 -6.54 5.32 -8.97
N ASP A 68 -7.03 6.52 -9.26
CA ASP A 68 -6.27 7.76 -9.05
C ASP A 68 -6.56 8.26 -7.61
N PRO A 69 -5.62 8.13 -6.66
CA PRO A 69 -5.84 8.52 -5.27
C PRO A 69 -5.93 10.04 -5.08
N SER A 70 -5.59 10.85 -6.09
CA SER A 70 -5.74 12.30 -6.02
C SER A 70 -7.19 12.78 -6.20
N HIS A 71 -8.08 11.88 -6.62
CA HIS A 71 -9.50 12.16 -6.82
C HIS A 71 -10.37 11.32 -5.87
N PRO A 72 -11.50 11.86 -5.38
CA PRO A 72 -12.44 11.09 -4.59
C PRO A 72 -13.03 9.91 -5.39
N PHE A 73 -13.23 8.78 -4.72
CA PHE A 73 -13.87 7.59 -5.27
C PHE A 73 -14.78 6.93 -4.23
N ILE A 74 -15.61 5.98 -4.67
CA ILE A 74 -16.48 5.21 -3.79
C ILE A 74 -15.95 3.79 -3.70
N LEU A 75 -15.73 3.29 -2.49
CA LEU A 75 -15.48 1.88 -2.23
C LEU A 75 -16.80 1.19 -1.86
N ASN A 76 -17.30 0.34 -2.74
CA ASN A 76 -18.46 -0.50 -2.49
C ASN A 76 -17.97 -1.86 -1.97
N LEU A 77 -18.30 -2.16 -0.71
CA LEU A 77 -17.75 -3.29 0.03
C LEU A 77 -18.87 -4.18 0.56
N THR A 78 -18.85 -5.45 0.15
CA THR A 78 -19.72 -6.48 0.75
C THR A 78 -18.94 -7.27 1.79
N THR A 79 -19.32 -7.11 3.06
CA THR A 79 -18.62 -7.68 4.21
C THR A 79 -19.60 -8.29 5.20
N TYR A 80 -19.09 -8.96 6.21
CA TYR A 80 -19.87 -9.55 7.28
C TYR A 80 -19.16 -9.31 8.61
N ASN A 81 -19.89 -8.81 9.61
CA ASN A 81 -19.40 -8.67 10.98
C ASN A 81 -19.84 -9.89 11.81
N HIS A 82 -18.89 -10.75 12.17
CA HIS A 82 -19.09 -11.97 12.97
C HIS A 82 -19.20 -11.71 14.47
N GLY A 83 -18.93 -10.47 14.90
CA GLY A 83 -18.88 -10.08 16.29
C GLY A 83 -19.95 -9.06 16.69
N PRO A 84 -19.72 -8.34 17.80
CA PRO A 84 -20.61 -7.26 18.24
C PRO A 84 -20.56 -6.07 17.26
N GLN A 85 -21.55 -5.19 17.38
CA GLN A 85 -21.57 -3.94 16.63
C GLN A 85 -20.36 -3.05 16.97
N ILE A 86 -19.80 -2.41 15.95
CA ILE A 86 -18.74 -1.40 16.10
C ILE A 86 -19.34 -0.03 15.75
N ASP A 87 -19.46 0.82 16.75
CA ASP A 87 -19.93 2.20 16.68
C ASP A 87 -18.78 3.19 16.47
N ASP A 88 -17.54 2.81 16.83
CA ASP A 88 -16.33 3.60 16.62
C ASP A 88 -15.14 2.70 16.26
N ASN A 89 -14.38 3.08 15.24
CA ASN A 89 -13.18 2.36 14.80
C ASN A 89 -12.07 3.31 14.34
N HIS A 90 -10.84 2.94 14.65
CA HIS A 90 -9.66 3.61 14.11
C HIS A 90 -8.87 2.66 13.21
N VAL A 91 -8.28 3.23 12.16
CA VAL A 91 -7.58 2.48 11.12
C VAL A 91 -6.12 2.89 11.04
N ASN A 92 -5.24 1.89 10.95
CA ASN A 92 -3.84 2.05 10.58
C ASN A 92 -3.63 1.47 9.19
N VAL A 93 -2.99 2.22 8.30
CA VAL A 93 -2.66 1.76 6.94
C VAL A 93 -1.15 1.77 6.73
N LYS A 94 -0.59 0.62 6.32
CA LYS A 94 0.74 0.57 5.73
C LYS A 94 0.63 0.39 4.23
N ILE A 95 1.53 1.03 3.50
CA ILE A 95 1.59 0.93 2.04
C ILE A 95 2.88 0.23 1.66
N ASN A 96 2.79 -0.84 0.88
CA ASN A 96 3.91 -1.51 0.26
C ASN A 96 3.86 -1.32 -1.26
N GLN A 97 5.02 -1.21 -1.90
CA GLN A 97 5.15 -1.18 -3.35
C GLN A 97 5.85 -2.44 -3.83
N TYR A 98 5.34 -3.10 -4.88
CA TYR A 98 6.01 -4.26 -5.47
C TYR A 98 7.06 -3.79 -6.47
N LYS A 99 8.34 -4.00 -6.15
CA LYS A 99 9.45 -3.53 -6.97
C LYS A 99 10.68 -4.43 -6.86
N SER A 100 11.60 -4.28 -7.80
CA SER A 100 12.85 -5.03 -7.80
C SER A 100 13.78 -4.50 -6.72
N GLY A 101 14.34 -5.40 -5.92
CA GLY A 101 15.43 -5.08 -4.99
C GLY A 101 16.77 -4.91 -5.72
N TRP A 102 17.78 -4.40 -5.00
CA TRP A 102 19.14 -4.26 -5.54
C TRP A 102 19.80 -5.61 -5.86
N GLN A 103 19.38 -6.69 -5.20
CA GLN A 103 19.83 -8.06 -5.46
C GLN A 103 19.08 -8.74 -6.61
N GLY A 104 18.20 -8.00 -7.30
CA GLY A 104 17.21 -8.56 -8.21
C GLY A 104 16.04 -9.22 -7.47
N GLY A 105 15.04 -9.64 -8.24
CA GLY A 105 13.81 -10.22 -7.71
C GLY A 105 12.81 -9.16 -7.21
N CYS A 106 11.53 -9.47 -7.38
CA CYS A 106 10.43 -8.56 -7.03
C CYS A 106 9.82 -8.92 -5.69
N SER A 107 9.68 -7.93 -4.82
CA SER A 107 9.08 -8.09 -3.49
C SER A 107 8.35 -6.84 -3.06
N TRP A 108 7.36 -7.02 -2.18
CA TRP A 108 6.69 -5.92 -1.49
C TRP A 108 7.69 -5.20 -0.58
N THR A 109 7.83 -3.89 -0.78
CA THR A 109 8.68 -3.02 0.02
C THR A 109 7.85 -1.93 0.65
N ALA A 110 7.88 -1.81 1.97
CA ALA A 110 7.16 -0.78 2.70
C ALA A 110 7.59 0.63 2.25
N LEU A 111 6.62 1.48 1.97
CA LEU A 111 6.80 2.91 1.82
C LEU A 111 6.76 3.56 3.21
N PRO A 112 7.73 4.44 3.54
CA PRO A 112 7.75 5.11 4.83
C PRO A 112 6.69 6.21 4.85
N THR A 113 5.51 5.91 5.40
CA THR A 113 4.44 6.90 5.61
C THR A 113 4.68 7.76 6.84
N PHE A 114 5.71 7.44 7.64
CA PHE A 114 6.08 8.13 8.89
C PHE A 114 4.92 8.30 9.89
N GLY A 115 3.95 7.37 9.87
CA GLY A 115 2.79 7.38 10.76
C GLY A 115 1.64 8.29 10.33
N LEU A 116 1.73 8.95 9.16
CA LEU A 116 0.66 9.80 8.62
C LEU A 116 -0.65 9.05 8.36
N LEU A 117 -0.61 7.73 8.27
CA LEU A 117 -1.77 6.87 8.04
C LEU A 117 -2.14 6.03 9.27
N ASN A 118 -1.73 6.45 10.47
CA ASN A 118 -2.07 5.77 11.72
C ASN A 118 -3.19 6.49 12.45
N GLY A 119 -4.12 5.74 13.01
CA GLY A 119 -5.17 6.23 13.90
C GLY A 119 -6.26 7.03 13.20
N ILE A 120 -6.47 6.81 11.90
CA ILE A 120 -7.54 7.46 11.12
C ILE A 120 -8.88 7.03 11.72
N ASP A 121 -9.71 7.97 12.16
CA ASP A 121 -11.08 7.69 12.59
C ASP A 121 -11.89 7.22 11.37
N GLY A 122 -12.21 5.93 11.31
CA GLY A 122 -12.89 5.32 10.19
C GLY A 122 -14.35 5.76 10.07
N CYS A 123 -15.00 6.05 11.20
CA CYS A 123 -16.38 6.49 11.22
C CYS A 123 -16.52 7.93 10.73
N GLU A 124 -15.62 8.82 11.13
CA GLU A 124 -15.56 10.20 10.65
C GLU A 124 -15.12 10.24 9.19
N PHE A 125 -14.07 9.50 8.83
CA PHE A 125 -13.45 9.56 7.52
C PHE A 125 -14.27 8.88 6.41
N ALA A 126 -14.71 7.64 6.64
CA ALA A 126 -15.39 6.82 5.64
C ALA A 126 -16.90 6.74 5.84
N HIS A 127 -17.45 7.35 6.90
CA HIS A 127 -18.87 7.29 7.25
C HIS A 127 -19.41 5.85 7.33
N ASN A 128 -18.60 4.92 7.84
CA ASN A 128 -18.90 3.49 7.82
C ASN A 128 -19.68 2.99 9.05
N CYS A 129 -19.92 3.84 10.05
CA CYS A 129 -20.51 3.45 11.33
C CYS A 129 -22.00 3.82 11.43
N PRO A 130 -22.82 3.01 12.12
CA PRO A 130 -22.44 1.81 12.86
C PRO A 130 -22.25 0.57 11.97
N LEU A 131 -21.23 -0.24 12.28
CA LEU A 131 -20.99 -1.55 11.66
C LEU A 131 -21.75 -2.63 12.44
N THR A 132 -23.04 -2.79 12.12
CA THR A 132 -23.92 -3.76 12.78
C THR A 132 -23.42 -5.20 12.65
N SER A 133 -23.78 -6.07 13.61
CA SER A 133 -23.52 -7.51 13.50
C SER A 133 -24.30 -8.11 12.32
N GLY A 134 -23.68 -9.04 11.60
CA GLY A 134 -24.27 -9.69 10.42
C GLY A 134 -23.77 -9.13 9.07
N PRO A 135 -24.53 -9.35 7.98
CA PRO A 135 -24.17 -8.87 6.64
C PRO A 135 -24.18 -7.35 6.55
N LEU A 136 -23.17 -6.79 5.88
CA LEU A 136 -22.98 -5.36 5.68
C LEU A 136 -22.72 -5.07 4.20
N PHE A 137 -23.40 -4.05 3.68
CA PHE A 137 -23.20 -3.49 2.35
C PHE A 137 -22.81 -2.03 2.52
N LEU A 138 -21.51 -1.75 2.40
CA LEU A 138 -20.94 -0.45 2.74
C LEU A 138 -20.62 0.32 1.46
N ILE A 139 -21.15 1.53 1.34
CA ILE A 139 -20.85 2.47 0.27
C ILE A 139 -20.00 3.58 0.89
N LEU A 140 -18.70 3.50 0.74
CA LEU A 140 -17.74 4.34 1.45
C LEU A 140 -17.18 5.41 0.50
N PRO A 141 -17.61 6.67 0.59
CA PRO A 141 -16.97 7.75 -0.15
C PRO A 141 -15.60 8.02 0.47
N LEU A 142 -14.53 7.89 -0.32
CA LEU A 142 -13.16 8.09 0.12
C LEU A 142 -12.58 9.31 -0.60
N ASP A 143 -12.22 10.33 0.17
CA ASP A 143 -11.46 11.50 -0.29
C ASP A 143 -10.10 11.49 0.39
N LEU A 144 -9.05 11.15 -0.36
CA LEU A 144 -7.70 11.00 0.18
C LEU A 144 -6.91 12.32 0.17
N SER A 145 -7.54 13.46 -0.17
CA SER A 145 -6.85 14.76 -0.32
C SER A 145 -6.07 15.19 0.93
N GLN A 146 -6.55 14.84 2.13
CA GLN A 146 -5.82 15.10 3.39
C GLN A 146 -4.49 14.34 3.50
N PHE A 147 -4.29 13.29 2.69
CA PHE A 147 -3.08 12.48 2.64
C PHE A 147 -2.23 12.80 1.40
N SER A 148 -2.34 14.01 0.83
CA SER A 148 -1.62 14.42 -0.39
C SER A 148 -0.12 14.16 -0.32
N ALA A 149 0.51 14.35 0.83
CA ALA A 149 1.95 14.08 1.01
C ALA A 149 2.32 12.60 0.78
N ILE A 150 1.40 11.67 1.06
CA ILE A 150 1.57 10.24 0.74
C ILE A 150 1.26 9.98 -0.73
N ILE A 151 0.23 10.62 -1.28
CA ILE A 151 -0.11 10.52 -2.70
C ILE A 151 1.08 10.95 -3.56
N ASP A 152 1.74 12.04 -3.21
CA ASP A 152 2.93 12.56 -3.90
C ASP A 152 4.15 11.61 -3.84
N LEU A 153 4.18 10.69 -2.86
CA LEU A 153 5.23 9.68 -2.72
C LEU A 153 4.99 8.46 -3.61
N ILE A 154 3.74 8.24 -4.01
CA ILE A 154 3.30 7.08 -4.78
C ILE A 154 3.46 7.38 -6.27
N ALA A 155 4.06 6.45 -7.00
CA ALA A 155 4.24 6.54 -8.43
C ALA A 155 3.02 5.96 -9.15
N ALA A 156 2.54 6.68 -10.17
CA ALA A 156 1.51 6.21 -11.10
C ALA A 156 1.90 4.91 -11.82
N ASN A 157 0.90 4.11 -12.14
CA ASN A 157 0.96 2.83 -12.86
C ASN A 157 1.92 1.83 -12.21
N LYS A 158 1.86 1.72 -10.88
CA LYS A 158 2.64 0.75 -10.10
C LYS A 158 1.73 -0.08 -9.18
N PRO A 159 2.10 -1.36 -8.92
CA PRO A 159 1.41 -2.20 -7.96
C PRO A 159 1.71 -1.78 -6.50
N TYR A 160 0.64 -1.56 -5.75
CA TYR A 160 0.66 -1.27 -4.31
C TYR A 160 -0.11 -2.32 -3.53
N GLU A 161 0.28 -2.53 -2.28
CA GLU A 161 -0.43 -3.35 -1.32
C GLU A 161 -0.66 -2.54 -0.05
N LEU A 162 -1.92 -2.36 0.31
CA LEU A 162 -2.36 -1.69 1.51
C LEU A 162 -2.61 -2.74 2.58
N GLU A 163 -1.88 -2.68 3.68
CA GLU A 163 -2.18 -3.43 4.91
C GLU A 163 -3.04 -2.52 5.79
N ILE A 164 -4.33 -2.82 5.85
CA ILE A 164 -5.35 -2.02 6.54
C ILE A 164 -5.74 -2.77 7.82
N ARG A 165 -5.40 -2.19 8.98
CA ARG A 165 -5.72 -2.73 10.30
C ARG A 165 -6.74 -1.85 10.99
N MET A 166 -7.84 -2.43 11.44
CA MET A 166 -8.94 -1.74 12.10
C MET A 166 -9.01 -2.16 13.57
N PHE A 167 -9.22 -1.18 14.45
CA PHE A 167 -9.23 -1.34 15.89
C PHE A 167 -10.55 -0.84 16.48
N ASN A 168 -11.06 -1.53 17.50
CA ASN A 168 -12.30 -1.15 18.18
C ASN A 168 -12.10 0.09 19.06
N TYR A 169 -12.87 1.14 18.82
CA TYR A 169 -12.84 2.37 19.64
C TYR A 169 -14.19 2.68 20.29
N ASN A 170 -15.12 1.72 20.28
CA ASN A 170 -16.43 1.85 20.95
C ASN A 170 -16.30 2.45 22.35
N ALA A 171 -17.24 3.30 22.73
CA ALA A 171 -17.26 3.92 24.05
C ALA A 171 -17.17 2.86 25.17
N GLY A 172 -16.13 2.97 26.00
CA GLY A 172 -15.84 2.03 27.09
C GLY A 172 -14.83 0.94 26.74
N ASP A 173 -14.50 0.75 25.46
CA ASP A 173 -13.32 -0.01 25.08
C ASP A 173 -12.06 0.81 25.39
N THR A 174 -11.16 0.23 26.17
CA THR A 174 -9.90 0.87 26.62
C THR A 174 -8.67 0.14 26.12
N LYS A 175 -8.87 -0.98 25.43
CA LYS A 175 -7.79 -1.83 24.93
C LYS A 175 -7.49 -1.57 23.47
N HIS A 176 -8.50 -1.14 22.72
CA HIS A 176 -8.44 -0.91 21.29
C HIS A 176 -7.93 -2.13 20.55
N GLU A 177 -8.57 -3.28 20.80
CA GLU A 177 -8.20 -4.55 20.19
C GLU A 177 -8.42 -4.49 18.66
N GLU A 178 -7.54 -5.16 17.91
CA GLU A 178 -7.68 -5.31 16.45
C GLU A 178 -8.91 -6.18 16.15
N ILE A 179 -9.77 -5.70 15.25
CA ILE A 179 -11.02 -6.36 14.85
C ILE A 179 -10.98 -6.83 13.40
N ALA A 180 -10.11 -6.24 12.58
CA ALA A 180 -9.90 -6.68 11.21
C ALA A 180 -8.50 -6.32 10.74
N CYS A 181 -7.90 -7.21 9.96
CA CYS A 181 -6.73 -6.91 9.14
C CYS A 181 -6.97 -7.38 7.70
N VAL A 182 -6.86 -6.46 6.74
CA VAL A 182 -7.09 -6.72 5.31
C VAL A 182 -5.87 -6.29 4.52
N MET A 183 -5.42 -7.15 3.61
CA MET A 183 -4.47 -6.80 2.58
C MET A 183 -5.24 -6.48 1.30
N ALA A 184 -4.99 -5.33 0.68
CA ALA A 184 -5.59 -4.93 -0.59
C ALA A 184 -4.50 -4.54 -1.59
N GLN A 185 -4.37 -5.32 -2.66
CA GLN A 185 -3.46 -5.07 -3.77
C GLN A 185 -4.19 -4.30 -4.87
N VAL A 186 -3.61 -3.18 -5.28
CA VAL A 186 -4.21 -2.22 -6.22
C VAL A 186 -3.16 -1.65 -7.18
N GLU A 187 -3.61 -1.27 -8.37
CA GLU A 187 -2.89 -0.35 -9.25
C GLU A 187 -3.37 1.08 -8.98
N LEU A 188 -2.42 1.98 -8.77
CA LEU A 188 -2.68 3.41 -8.64
C LEU A 188 -2.22 4.13 -9.93
N SER A 189 -3.05 5.03 -10.47
CA SER A 189 -2.80 5.75 -11.75
C SER A 189 -2.42 7.21 -11.59
#